data_AF-A0A1C5AC45-F1
#
_entry.id   AF-A0A1C5AC45-F1
#
_cell.length_a   1.000
_cell.length_b   1.000
_cell.length_c   1.000
_cell.angle_alpha   90.00
_cell.angle_beta   90.00
_cell.angle_gamma   90.00
#
_symmetry.space_group_name_H-M   'P 1'
#
loop_
_entity.id
_entity.type
_entity.pdbx_description
1 polymer ?
#
loop_
_entity_poly.entity_id
_entity_poly.type
_entity_poly.pdbx_seq_one_letter_code
_entity_poly.pdbx_strand_id
1 'polypeptide(L)'
;MRGSRLSVLTSVAVLAVVLTGQPAVAAVDPATRISGTTAVGTHNAYERGTYTYLAQALDARPGMIELDVWPDVLTRQWRVSHSNPLGNDNNCVAATSAAQLYTGTRNKNLEHCLDDIRLWLGAHPDAGPVQLKLELKTGFSARTGQGPVQLDALLAARLGDRVFRPVDLRGGYASLDAAARADAWPTRQQLAGKVLVELIPGTVEEGNPTDTLRTDVEYARHLAGLASAGTLARAQAFPAVHNAQAGDPRTRYTEVSLRPWFVVFDGDASTYVGGGIDTSWYATNHYLLVMTDAQNVPPKVGNTDPDTARARVAELAAAHASIVSADWAALPTVVGEVLPRA
;
A
#
# COMPACT_ATOMS: atom_id res chain seq x y z
N MET A 1 79.89 25.70 -32.35
CA MET A 1 79.33 24.45 -31.80
C MET A 1 78.99 24.71 -30.33
N ARG A 2 77.88 25.42 -30.05
CA ARG A 2 76.59 24.94 -29.53
C ARG A 2 76.73 24.10 -28.24
N GLY A 3 76.68 24.79 -27.10
CA GLY A 3 76.55 24.24 -25.75
C GLY A 3 75.11 24.34 -25.22
N SER A 4 74.76 23.35 -24.40
CA SER A 4 73.43 22.95 -23.91
C SER A 4 72.61 24.02 -23.18
N ARG A 5 71.29 23.99 -23.40
CA ARG A 5 70.28 24.58 -22.49
C ARG A 5 69.54 23.44 -21.78
N LEU A 6 69.56 23.45 -20.45
CA LEU A 6 68.70 22.61 -19.60
C LEU A 6 67.25 23.08 -19.73
N SER A 7 66.33 22.16 -20.01
CA SER A 7 64.89 22.38 -19.89
C SER A 7 64.39 21.76 -18.59
N VAL A 8 63.82 22.60 -17.73
CA VAL A 8 63.14 22.24 -16.48
C VAL A 8 61.80 21.59 -16.83
N LEU A 9 61.58 20.35 -16.37
CA LEU A 9 60.29 19.65 -16.44
C LEU A 9 59.51 19.94 -15.15
N THR A 10 58.52 20.82 -15.24
CA THR A 10 57.50 21.04 -14.21
C THR A 10 56.52 19.87 -14.22
N SER A 11 56.52 19.07 -13.16
CA SER A 11 55.56 17.97 -12.97
C SER A 11 54.25 18.54 -12.40
N VAL A 12 53.18 18.49 -13.19
CA VAL A 12 51.81 18.80 -12.74
C VAL A 12 51.24 17.54 -12.08
N ALA A 13 51.09 17.55 -10.76
CA ALA A 13 50.39 16.50 -10.03
C ALA A 13 48.87 16.66 -10.26
N VAL A 14 48.29 15.75 -11.03
CA VAL A 14 46.84 15.63 -11.17
C VAL A 14 46.29 14.98 -9.90
N LEU A 15 45.59 15.77 -9.08
CA LEU A 15 44.87 15.28 -7.91
C LEU A 15 43.61 14.54 -8.40
N ALA A 16 43.62 13.21 -8.36
CA ALA A 16 42.44 12.40 -8.64
C ALA A 16 41.46 12.55 -7.47
N VAL A 17 40.39 13.31 -7.69
CA VAL A 17 39.23 13.34 -6.78
C VAL A 17 38.56 11.99 -6.88
N VAL A 18 38.72 11.17 -5.83
CA VAL A 18 37.94 9.93 -5.66
C VAL A 18 36.52 10.35 -5.30
N LEU A 19 35.64 10.39 -6.32
CA LEU A 19 34.20 10.38 -6.11
C LEU A 19 33.86 9.05 -5.43
N THR A 20 33.68 9.07 -4.11
CA THR A 20 33.05 7.97 -3.39
C THR A 20 31.61 7.88 -3.88
N GLY A 21 31.35 6.98 -4.84
CA GLY A 21 29.98 6.64 -5.21
C GLY A 21 29.23 6.18 -3.96
N GLN A 22 28.05 6.75 -3.73
CA GLN A 22 27.12 6.20 -2.74
C GLN A 22 26.95 4.70 -3.04
N PRO A 23 27.01 3.81 -2.04
CA PRO A 23 26.77 2.40 -2.27
C PRO A 23 25.37 2.25 -2.88
N ALA A 24 25.30 1.65 -4.06
CA ALA A 24 24.04 1.22 -4.62
C ALA A 24 23.38 0.30 -3.58
N VAL A 25 22.20 0.68 -3.08
CA VAL A 25 21.40 -0.20 -2.25
C VAL A 25 21.09 -1.43 -3.10
N ALA A 26 21.59 -2.59 -2.70
CA ALA A 26 21.31 -3.83 -3.42
C ALA A 26 19.79 -4.03 -3.45
N ALA A 27 19.25 -4.32 -4.64
CA ALA A 27 17.84 -4.67 -4.78
C ALA A 27 17.53 -5.84 -3.84
N VAL A 28 16.40 -5.75 -3.12
CA VAL A 28 15.95 -6.81 -2.22
C VAL A 28 15.78 -8.10 -3.01
N ASP A 29 16.28 -9.21 -2.47
CA ASP A 29 16.13 -10.53 -3.09
C ASP A 29 14.64 -10.81 -3.35
N PRO A 30 14.21 -11.07 -4.60
CA PRO A 30 12.82 -11.41 -4.92
C PRO A 30 12.27 -12.62 -4.13
N ALA A 31 13.14 -13.49 -3.61
CA ALA A 31 12.79 -14.59 -2.73
C ALA A 31 12.48 -14.15 -1.28
N THR A 32 12.69 -12.88 -0.93
CA THR A 32 12.28 -12.33 0.37
C THR A 32 10.75 -12.29 0.46
N ARG A 33 10.20 -12.71 1.60
CA ARG A 33 8.77 -12.59 1.92
C ARG A 33 8.36 -11.14 2.06
N ILE A 34 7.11 -10.83 1.68
CA ILE A 34 6.62 -9.46 1.77
C ILE A 34 6.65 -8.91 3.21
N SER A 35 6.51 -9.79 4.21
CA SER A 35 6.63 -9.49 5.64
C SER A 35 8.01 -8.94 6.04
N GLY A 36 9.06 -9.28 5.27
CA GLY A 36 10.45 -8.87 5.47
C GLY A 36 10.91 -7.75 4.53
N THR A 37 9.98 -7.05 3.86
CA THR A 37 10.31 -5.94 2.96
C THR A 37 9.54 -4.68 3.31
N THR A 38 10.15 -3.54 3.02
CA THR A 38 9.52 -2.22 3.06
C THR A 38 9.40 -1.72 1.62
N ALA A 39 8.21 -1.30 1.20
CA ALA A 39 7.99 -0.66 -0.10
C ALA A 39 7.34 0.71 0.07
N VAL A 40 7.36 1.52 -0.98
CA VAL A 40 6.77 2.88 -0.94
C VAL A 40 5.36 2.88 -1.50
N GLY A 41 4.45 3.58 -0.82
CA GLY A 41 3.06 3.74 -1.19
C GLY A 41 2.74 5.15 -1.69
N THR A 42 1.72 5.25 -2.52
CA THR A 42 1.18 6.53 -3.01
C THR A 42 -0.19 6.77 -2.42
N HIS A 43 -0.26 7.77 -1.54
CA HIS A 43 -1.51 8.26 -0.96
C HIS A 43 -2.35 8.95 -2.04
N ASN A 44 -3.67 8.77 -1.99
CA ASN A 44 -4.63 9.36 -2.93
C ASN A 44 -4.25 9.24 -4.41
N ALA A 45 -3.75 8.05 -4.81
CA ALA A 45 -3.22 7.80 -6.16
C ALA A 45 -4.23 8.05 -7.30
N TYR A 46 -5.52 8.10 -6.97
CA TYR A 46 -6.61 8.39 -7.90
C TYR A 46 -6.81 9.88 -8.21
N GLU A 47 -6.12 10.78 -7.52
CA GLU A 47 -6.31 12.22 -7.73
C GLU A 47 -5.78 12.68 -9.09
N ARG A 48 -6.63 13.41 -9.81
CA ARG A 48 -6.32 13.95 -11.15
C ARG A 48 -5.25 15.03 -11.13
N GLY A 49 -5.06 15.69 -9.99
CA GLY A 49 -4.00 16.68 -9.78
C GLY A 49 -2.62 16.04 -9.62
N THR A 50 -2.58 14.79 -9.15
CA THR A 50 -1.35 14.03 -8.88
C THR A 50 -0.93 13.23 -10.10
N TYR A 51 -1.86 12.48 -10.70
CA TYR A 51 -1.64 11.73 -11.95
C TYR A 51 -2.77 12.00 -12.93
N THR A 52 -2.44 12.14 -14.23
CA THR A 52 -3.47 12.35 -15.24
C THR A 52 -4.37 11.13 -15.36
N TYR A 53 -3.79 9.92 -15.33
CA TYR A 53 -4.48 8.63 -15.35
C TYR A 53 -3.96 7.71 -14.24
N LEU A 54 -4.80 6.83 -13.67
CA LEU A 54 -4.38 5.90 -12.61
C LEU A 54 -3.18 5.04 -13.02
N ALA A 55 -3.13 4.64 -14.30
CA ALA A 55 -2.02 3.85 -14.84
C ALA A 55 -0.66 4.56 -14.71
N GLN A 56 -0.61 5.89 -14.69
CA GLN A 56 0.65 6.62 -14.46
C GLN A 56 1.14 6.51 -13.01
N ALA A 57 0.22 6.37 -12.05
CA ALA A 57 0.60 6.06 -10.67
C ALA A 57 1.22 4.65 -10.60
N LEU A 58 0.64 3.70 -11.33
CA LEU A 58 1.13 2.32 -11.40
C LEU A 58 2.48 2.21 -12.14
N ASP A 59 2.73 3.04 -13.15
CA ASP A 59 4.01 3.09 -13.88
C ASP A 59 5.21 3.41 -12.98
N ALA A 60 4.98 4.13 -11.87
CA ALA A 60 6.00 4.37 -10.85
C ALA A 60 6.33 3.11 -10.01
N ARG A 61 5.61 2.00 -10.25
CA ARG A 61 5.73 0.70 -9.56
C ARG A 61 5.64 0.79 -8.03
N PRO A 62 4.61 1.46 -7.47
CA PRO A 62 4.44 1.56 -6.04
C PRO A 62 4.21 0.19 -5.39
N GLY A 63 4.65 0.04 -4.15
CA GLY A 63 4.26 -1.07 -3.28
C GLY A 63 2.81 -0.98 -2.81
N MET A 64 2.23 0.23 -2.79
CA MET A 64 0.83 0.47 -2.42
C MET A 64 0.23 1.64 -3.20
N ILE A 65 -1.06 1.55 -3.56
CA ILE A 65 -1.88 2.69 -3.94
C ILE A 65 -3.13 2.78 -3.07
N GLU A 66 -3.58 4.00 -2.79
CA GLU A 66 -4.76 4.26 -1.98
C GLU A 66 -5.92 4.85 -2.80
N LEU A 67 -7.14 4.37 -2.55
CA LEU A 67 -8.40 4.85 -3.11
C LEU A 67 -9.43 5.16 -2.02
N ASP A 68 -10.04 6.34 -2.10
CA ASP A 68 -11.16 6.74 -1.24
C ASP A 68 -12.47 6.27 -1.88
N VAL A 69 -13.23 5.48 -1.15
CA VAL A 69 -14.40 4.80 -1.69
C VAL A 69 -15.67 5.16 -0.92
N TRP A 70 -16.74 5.45 -1.65
CA TRP A 70 -18.06 5.77 -1.09
C TRP A 70 -19.13 4.82 -1.63
N PRO A 71 -20.00 4.24 -0.80
CA PRO A 71 -21.17 3.52 -1.29
C PRO A 71 -22.18 4.49 -1.92
N ASP A 72 -22.56 4.27 -3.17
CA ASP A 72 -23.65 4.99 -3.84
C ASP A 72 -24.94 4.19 -3.77
N VAL A 73 -25.72 4.40 -2.73
CA VAL A 73 -26.92 3.60 -2.44
C VAL A 73 -27.99 3.64 -3.55
N LEU A 74 -27.97 4.66 -4.42
CA LEU A 74 -28.94 4.81 -5.51
C LEU A 74 -28.57 3.93 -6.70
N THR A 75 -27.30 3.97 -7.12
CA THR A 75 -26.82 3.19 -8.27
C THR A 75 -26.32 1.80 -7.89
N ARG A 76 -26.14 1.54 -6.58
CA ARG A 76 -25.50 0.35 -5.99
C ARG A 76 -24.04 0.16 -6.43
N GLN A 77 -23.41 1.22 -6.92
CA GLN A 77 -22.00 1.24 -7.25
C GLN A 77 -21.18 1.77 -6.07
N TRP A 78 -19.87 1.75 -6.22
CA TRP A 78 -18.92 2.38 -5.31
C TRP A 78 -18.23 3.54 -6.04
N ARG A 79 -18.37 4.75 -5.52
CA ARG A 79 -17.73 5.96 -6.06
C ARG A 79 -16.29 6.05 -5.57
N VAL A 80 -15.43 6.69 -6.35
CA VAL A 80 -14.05 7.01 -5.96
C VAL A 80 -13.85 8.53 -5.98
N SER A 81 -13.59 9.12 -4.81
CA SER A 81 -13.41 10.56 -4.64
C SER A 81 -12.89 10.91 -3.24
N HIS A 82 -12.08 11.95 -3.12
CA HIS A 82 -11.59 12.46 -1.84
C HIS A 82 -12.70 13.13 -1.01
N SER A 83 -13.54 13.95 -1.65
CA SER A 83 -14.49 14.82 -0.94
C SER A 83 -15.85 14.99 -1.63
N ASN A 84 -16.07 14.40 -2.80
CA ASN A 84 -17.35 14.47 -3.49
C ASN A 84 -18.14 13.17 -3.27
N PRO A 85 -18.99 13.08 -2.22
CA PRO A 85 -19.79 11.89 -2.00
C PRO A 85 -20.87 11.71 -3.07
N LEU A 86 -21.13 12.72 -3.92
CA LEU A 86 -22.19 12.76 -4.92
C LEU A 86 -21.77 12.30 -6.33
N GLY A 87 -20.47 12.06 -6.55
CA GLY A 87 -19.96 11.64 -7.85
C GLY A 87 -18.58 11.01 -7.77
N ASN A 88 -18.03 10.70 -8.94
CA ASN A 88 -16.64 10.27 -9.06
C ASN A 88 -15.76 11.49 -9.34
N ASP A 89 -14.65 11.60 -8.64
CA ASP A 89 -13.58 12.56 -8.95
C ASP A 89 -12.24 11.83 -8.85
N ASN A 90 -11.81 11.27 -9.97
CA ASN A 90 -10.63 10.42 -10.03
C ASN A 90 -10.07 10.33 -11.45
N ASN A 91 -8.88 9.78 -11.55
CA ASN A 91 -8.12 9.58 -12.78
C ASN A 91 -8.34 8.21 -13.46
N CYS A 92 -9.29 7.40 -12.99
CA CYS A 92 -9.62 6.10 -13.60
C CYS A 92 -10.41 6.29 -14.90
N VAL A 93 -10.23 5.40 -15.86
CA VAL A 93 -10.88 5.41 -17.17
C VAL A 93 -11.68 4.14 -17.41
N ALA A 94 -12.54 4.15 -18.45
CA ALA A 94 -13.28 2.94 -18.83
C ALA A 94 -12.47 2.10 -19.83
N ALA A 95 -11.24 1.72 -19.46
CA ALA A 95 -10.38 0.94 -20.33
C ALA A 95 -10.89 -0.50 -20.44
N THR A 96 -10.84 -1.03 -21.66
CA THR A 96 -11.11 -2.45 -21.96
C THR A 96 -9.85 -3.20 -22.41
N SER A 97 -8.75 -2.47 -22.60
CA SER A 97 -7.42 -3.01 -22.96
C SER A 97 -6.32 -2.12 -22.39
N ALA A 98 -5.11 -2.66 -22.25
CA ALA A 98 -3.95 -1.91 -21.73
C ALA A 98 -3.64 -0.64 -22.55
N ALA A 99 -3.84 -0.67 -23.87
CA ALA A 99 -3.61 0.49 -24.74
C ALA A 99 -4.54 1.68 -24.42
N GLN A 100 -5.67 1.44 -23.76
CA GLN A 100 -6.65 2.48 -23.43
C GLN A 100 -6.40 3.13 -22.06
N LEU A 101 -5.50 2.59 -21.24
CA LEU A 101 -5.25 3.03 -19.85
C LEU A 101 -4.82 4.50 -19.72
N TYR A 102 -4.25 5.06 -20.77
CA TYR A 102 -3.75 6.45 -20.82
C TYR A 102 -4.63 7.34 -21.68
N THR A 103 -5.87 6.91 -21.94
CA THR A 103 -6.79 7.59 -22.86
C THR A 103 -8.23 7.54 -22.33
N GLY A 104 -9.07 8.45 -22.81
CA GLY A 104 -10.50 8.43 -22.53
C GLY A 104 -10.93 9.33 -21.36
N THR A 105 -12.23 9.34 -21.11
CA THR A 105 -12.82 10.20 -20.07
C THR A 105 -12.60 9.60 -18.68
N ARG A 106 -12.12 10.43 -17.76
CA ARG A 106 -11.84 10.08 -16.36
C ARG A 106 -13.11 10.06 -15.50
N ASN A 107 -12.98 10.08 -14.17
CA ASN A 107 -14.08 10.09 -13.19
C ASN A 107 -14.98 8.85 -13.30
N LYS A 108 -14.41 7.67 -13.06
CA LYS A 108 -15.12 6.40 -13.13
C LYS A 108 -15.30 5.78 -11.74
N ASN A 109 -16.25 4.87 -11.61
CA ASN A 109 -16.51 4.18 -10.35
C ASN A 109 -15.38 3.18 -10.02
N LEU A 110 -15.44 2.57 -8.83
CA LEU A 110 -14.44 1.60 -8.38
C LEU A 110 -14.26 0.44 -9.36
N GLU A 111 -15.33 -0.03 -10.00
CA GLU A 111 -15.24 -1.15 -10.95
C GLU A 111 -14.24 -0.89 -12.07
N HIS A 112 -14.24 0.34 -12.59
CA HIS A 112 -13.33 0.75 -13.66
C HIS A 112 -11.91 0.99 -13.13
N CYS A 113 -11.75 1.54 -11.92
CA CYS A 113 -10.42 1.63 -11.30
C CYS A 113 -9.79 0.24 -11.11
N LEU A 114 -10.59 -0.75 -10.71
CA LEU A 114 -10.15 -2.15 -10.60
C LEU A 114 -9.82 -2.76 -11.97
N ASP A 115 -10.60 -2.46 -13.01
CA ASP A 115 -10.29 -2.86 -14.38
C ASP A 115 -8.98 -2.24 -14.87
N ASP A 116 -8.72 -0.97 -14.58
CA ASP A 116 -7.46 -0.28 -14.91
C ASP A 116 -6.26 -0.99 -14.24
N ILE A 117 -6.36 -1.30 -12.94
CA ILE A 117 -5.33 -2.04 -12.18
C ILE A 117 -5.10 -3.42 -12.78
N ARG A 118 -6.17 -4.19 -13.06
CA ARG A 118 -6.08 -5.53 -13.66
C ARG A 118 -5.39 -5.47 -15.02
N LEU A 119 -5.80 -4.54 -15.88
CA LEU A 119 -5.26 -4.38 -17.22
C LEU A 119 -3.77 -3.99 -17.18
N TRP A 120 -3.40 -3.08 -16.28
CA TRP A 120 -2.01 -2.66 -16.10
C TRP A 120 -1.13 -3.82 -15.61
N LEU A 121 -1.57 -4.57 -14.58
CA LEU A 121 -0.86 -5.76 -14.10
C LEU A 121 -0.78 -6.87 -15.16
N GLY A 122 -1.78 -6.97 -16.04
CA GLY A 122 -1.73 -7.88 -17.19
C GLY A 122 -0.66 -7.51 -18.22
N ALA A 123 -0.38 -6.21 -18.39
CA ALA A 123 0.68 -5.71 -19.25
C ALA A 123 2.07 -5.73 -18.58
N HIS A 124 2.11 -5.80 -17.24
CA HIS A 124 3.33 -5.77 -16.42
C HIS A 124 3.37 -6.94 -15.42
N PRO A 125 3.52 -8.20 -15.89
CA PRO A 125 3.43 -9.38 -15.03
C PRO A 125 4.59 -9.49 -14.02
N ASP A 126 5.67 -8.74 -14.22
CA ASP A 126 6.82 -8.63 -13.31
C ASP A 126 6.64 -7.58 -12.21
N ALA A 127 5.58 -6.76 -12.28
CA ALA A 127 5.31 -5.73 -11.28
C ALA A 127 4.70 -6.31 -9.99
N GLY A 128 4.81 -5.56 -8.89
CA GLY A 128 4.11 -5.86 -7.65
C GLY A 128 4.89 -6.75 -6.65
N PRO A 129 4.19 -7.30 -5.64
CA PRO A 129 2.77 -7.08 -5.37
C PRO A 129 2.41 -5.62 -5.14
N VAL A 130 1.17 -5.26 -5.48
CA VAL A 130 0.58 -3.95 -5.16
C VAL A 130 -0.41 -4.14 -4.02
N GLN A 131 -0.21 -3.44 -2.91
CA GLN A 131 -1.23 -3.30 -1.88
C GLN A 131 -2.25 -2.24 -2.33
N LEU A 132 -3.50 -2.64 -2.53
CA LEU A 132 -4.60 -1.73 -2.84
C LEU A 132 -5.30 -1.38 -1.54
N LYS A 133 -5.00 -0.20 -1.01
CA LYS A 133 -5.66 0.34 0.19
C LYS A 133 -6.97 1.01 -0.22
N LEU A 134 -8.08 0.58 0.38
CA LEU A 134 -9.39 1.20 0.21
C LEU A 134 -9.81 1.86 1.53
N GLU A 135 -9.90 3.19 1.53
CA GLU A 135 -10.52 3.93 2.63
C GLU A 135 -12.03 4.02 2.38
N LEU A 136 -12.83 3.30 3.15
CA LEU A 136 -14.29 3.37 3.03
C LEU A 136 -14.81 4.60 3.77
N LYS A 137 -14.90 5.74 3.08
CA LYS A 137 -15.13 7.07 3.67
C LYS A 137 -16.29 7.12 4.65
N THR A 138 -17.39 6.43 4.35
CA THR A 138 -18.60 6.36 5.21
C THR A 138 -18.89 4.94 5.72
N GLY A 139 -17.92 4.05 5.61
CA GLY A 139 -18.08 2.63 5.88
C GLY A 139 -18.90 1.90 4.83
N PHE A 140 -19.34 0.69 5.20
CA PHE A 140 -20.23 -0.11 4.37
C PHE A 140 -21.69 0.38 4.43
N SER A 141 -22.46 0.02 3.42
CA SER A 141 -23.92 0.16 3.41
C SER A 141 -24.59 -1.17 3.11
N ALA A 142 -24.42 -2.14 4.01
CA ALA A 142 -24.91 -3.51 3.80
C ALA A 142 -26.43 -3.59 3.55
N ARG A 143 -27.22 -2.73 4.20
CA ARG A 143 -28.68 -2.68 4.04
C ARG A 143 -29.12 -2.27 2.63
N THR A 144 -28.27 -1.56 1.88
CA THR A 144 -28.53 -1.13 0.50
C THR A 144 -27.77 -1.97 -0.53
N GLY A 145 -27.10 -3.04 -0.09
CA GLY A 145 -26.36 -3.95 -0.97
C GLY A 145 -24.92 -3.50 -1.24
N GLN A 146 -24.31 -2.75 -0.33
CA GLN A 146 -22.90 -2.37 -0.38
C GLN A 146 -22.19 -2.78 0.92
N GLY A 147 -22.37 -4.04 1.30
CA GLY A 147 -21.67 -4.64 2.43
C GLY A 147 -20.41 -5.41 2.00
N PRO A 148 -19.73 -6.06 2.95
CA PRO A 148 -18.56 -6.90 2.69
C PRO A 148 -18.76 -7.92 1.56
N VAL A 149 -19.92 -8.58 1.52
CA VAL A 149 -20.24 -9.59 0.49
C VAL A 149 -20.25 -8.98 -0.92
N GLN A 150 -20.77 -7.78 -1.09
CA GLN A 150 -20.83 -7.13 -2.41
C GLN A 150 -19.48 -6.54 -2.81
N LEU A 151 -18.69 -6.04 -1.86
CA LEU A 151 -17.32 -5.62 -2.14
C LEU A 151 -16.46 -6.80 -2.58
N ASP A 152 -16.53 -7.94 -1.88
CA ASP A 152 -15.84 -9.17 -2.29
C ASP A 152 -16.27 -9.65 -3.68
N ALA A 153 -17.57 -9.64 -3.97
CA ALA A 153 -18.07 -10.03 -5.28
C ALA A 153 -17.53 -9.10 -6.39
N LEU A 154 -17.47 -7.79 -6.13
CA LEU A 154 -16.91 -6.82 -7.05
C LEU A 154 -15.41 -7.04 -7.28
N LEU A 155 -14.62 -7.18 -6.21
CA LEU A 155 -13.19 -7.42 -6.27
C LEU A 155 -12.89 -8.73 -7.04
N ALA A 156 -13.61 -9.81 -6.73
CA ALA A 156 -13.48 -11.08 -7.43
C ALA A 156 -13.84 -10.96 -8.92
N ALA A 157 -14.89 -10.22 -9.26
CA ALA A 157 -15.32 -10.04 -10.65
C ALA A 157 -14.31 -9.22 -11.48
N ARG A 158 -13.68 -8.20 -10.88
CA ARG A 158 -12.84 -7.23 -11.60
C ARG A 158 -11.35 -7.54 -11.55
N LEU A 159 -10.83 -8.08 -10.45
CA LEU A 159 -9.42 -8.44 -10.29
C LEU A 159 -9.16 -9.94 -10.52
N GLY A 160 -10.17 -10.79 -10.28
CA GLY A 160 -10.09 -12.23 -10.51
C GLY A 160 -9.00 -12.91 -9.69
N ASP A 161 -8.20 -13.73 -10.36
CA ASP A 161 -7.11 -14.51 -9.76
C ASP A 161 -5.91 -13.66 -9.30
N ARG A 162 -5.90 -12.35 -9.57
CA ARG A 162 -4.83 -11.45 -9.13
C ARG A 162 -4.90 -11.14 -7.65
N VAL A 163 -6.04 -11.33 -6.99
CA VAL A 163 -6.16 -11.07 -5.55
C VAL A 163 -5.45 -12.18 -4.76
N PHE A 164 -4.47 -11.81 -3.96
CA PHE A 164 -4.02 -12.67 -2.85
C PHE A 164 -4.96 -12.46 -1.67
N ARG A 165 -5.67 -13.52 -1.29
CA ARG A 165 -6.84 -13.44 -0.39
C ARG A 165 -6.49 -13.90 1.02
N PRO A 166 -7.36 -13.60 2.01
CA PRO A 166 -7.25 -14.15 3.36
C PRO A 166 -7.12 -15.67 3.42
N VAL A 167 -7.85 -16.41 2.57
CA VAL A 167 -7.74 -17.88 2.54
C VAL A 167 -6.35 -18.35 2.09
N ASP A 168 -5.70 -17.58 1.21
CA ASP A 168 -4.40 -17.92 0.65
C ASP A 168 -3.30 -17.73 1.70
N LEU A 169 -3.40 -16.67 2.53
CA LEU A 169 -2.52 -16.50 3.71
C LEU A 169 -2.82 -17.56 4.78
N ARG A 170 -4.10 -17.74 5.14
CA ARG A 170 -4.47 -18.64 6.23
C ARG A 170 -4.00 -20.07 5.96
N GLY A 171 -4.14 -20.54 4.72
CA GLY A 171 -3.83 -21.94 4.36
C GLY A 171 -4.43 -22.92 5.36
N GLY A 172 -3.58 -23.77 5.94
CA GLY A 172 -3.96 -24.75 6.96
C GLY A 172 -4.00 -24.24 8.41
N TYR A 173 -3.64 -22.98 8.67
CA TYR A 173 -3.62 -22.42 10.03
C TYR A 173 -5.02 -22.12 10.55
N ALA A 174 -5.15 -22.00 11.88
CA ALA A 174 -6.44 -21.75 12.54
C ALA A 174 -7.02 -20.35 12.23
N SER A 175 -6.16 -19.35 12.05
CA SER A 175 -6.52 -17.94 11.83
C SER A 175 -5.48 -17.25 10.94
N LEU A 176 -5.77 -16.02 10.49
CA LEU A 176 -4.79 -15.19 9.81
C LEU A 176 -3.63 -14.85 10.73
N ASP A 177 -3.92 -14.53 11.99
CA ASP A 177 -2.91 -14.25 13.01
C ASP A 177 -1.91 -15.40 13.19
N ALA A 178 -2.39 -16.64 13.26
CA ALA A 178 -1.52 -17.80 13.39
C ALA A 178 -0.65 -18.02 12.15
N ALA A 179 -1.19 -17.76 10.95
CA ALA A 179 -0.45 -17.84 9.70
C ALA A 179 0.63 -16.74 9.60
N ALA A 180 0.27 -15.50 9.93
CA ALA A 180 1.22 -14.38 9.94
C ALA A 180 2.35 -14.63 10.94
N ARG A 181 2.04 -15.01 12.19
CA ARG A 181 3.06 -15.34 13.21
C ARG A 181 3.99 -16.49 12.81
N ALA A 182 3.58 -17.35 11.88
CA ALA A 182 4.40 -18.42 11.31
C ALA A 182 5.16 -17.99 10.04
N ASP A 183 5.14 -16.70 9.70
CA ASP A 183 5.73 -16.11 8.48
C ASP A 183 5.23 -16.78 7.20
N ALA A 184 3.93 -17.12 7.15
CA ALA A 184 3.31 -17.80 6.01
C ALA A 184 3.06 -16.89 4.79
N TRP A 185 3.50 -15.63 4.85
CA TRP A 185 3.42 -14.72 3.72
C TRP A 185 4.25 -15.24 2.53
N PRO A 186 3.77 -15.11 1.28
CA PRO A 186 4.58 -15.49 0.14
C PRO A 186 5.76 -14.53 -0.09
N THR A 187 6.69 -14.98 -0.94
CA THR A 187 7.77 -14.14 -1.44
C THR A 187 7.25 -13.04 -2.36
N ARG A 188 8.01 -11.95 -2.51
CA ARG A 188 7.70 -10.92 -3.50
C ARG A 188 7.55 -11.50 -4.90
N GLN A 189 8.45 -12.42 -5.28
CA GLN A 189 8.37 -13.11 -6.57
C GLN A 189 7.09 -13.94 -6.73
N GLN A 190 6.64 -14.64 -5.68
CA GLN A 190 5.39 -15.41 -5.71
C GLN A 190 4.14 -14.52 -5.86
N LEU A 191 4.24 -13.25 -5.49
CA LEU A 191 3.17 -12.26 -5.59
C LEU A 191 3.35 -11.26 -6.75
N ALA A 192 4.28 -11.50 -7.67
CA ALA A 192 4.37 -10.72 -8.90
C ALA A 192 3.02 -10.79 -9.67
N GLY A 193 2.56 -9.65 -10.15
CA GLY A 193 1.26 -9.48 -10.81
C GLY A 193 0.04 -9.59 -9.90
N LYS A 194 0.23 -9.71 -8.57
CA LYS A 194 -0.86 -9.84 -7.58
C LYS A 194 -1.19 -8.52 -6.88
N VAL A 195 -2.40 -8.47 -6.35
CA VAL A 195 -2.94 -7.40 -5.52
C VAL A 195 -3.27 -7.95 -4.14
N LEU A 196 -2.90 -7.22 -3.09
CA LEU A 196 -3.38 -7.43 -1.72
C LEU A 196 -4.35 -6.30 -1.38
N VAL A 197 -5.62 -6.58 -1.11
CA VAL A 197 -6.59 -5.51 -0.81
C VAL A 197 -6.63 -5.28 0.69
N GLU A 198 -6.37 -4.05 1.12
CA GLU A 198 -6.49 -3.58 2.49
C GLU A 198 -7.73 -2.71 2.63
N LEU A 199 -8.47 -2.86 3.74
CA LEU A 199 -9.59 -2.00 4.09
C LEU A 199 -9.31 -1.25 5.40
N ILE A 200 -9.49 0.07 5.38
CA ILE A 200 -9.54 0.88 6.60
C ILE A 200 -10.89 1.59 6.74
N PRO A 201 -11.34 1.87 7.98
CA PRO A 201 -12.41 2.83 8.23
C PRO A 201 -12.04 4.18 7.63
N GLY A 202 -13.04 4.91 7.15
CA GLY A 202 -12.82 6.22 6.56
C GLY A 202 -13.11 7.39 7.48
N THR A 203 -12.50 8.52 7.16
CA THR A 203 -12.58 9.75 7.96
C THR A 203 -14.00 10.26 8.28
N VAL A 204 -14.97 10.09 7.37
CA VAL A 204 -16.37 10.49 7.66
C VAL A 204 -17.06 9.49 8.57
N GLU A 205 -16.79 8.20 8.39
CA GLU A 205 -17.17 7.16 9.33
C GLU A 205 -16.61 7.53 10.71
N GLU A 206 -15.30 7.80 10.84
CA GLU A 206 -14.60 8.19 12.10
C GLU A 206 -15.27 9.34 12.83
N GLY A 207 -15.69 10.37 12.11
CA GLY A 207 -16.44 11.48 12.67
C GLY A 207 -17.90 11.19 13.04
N ASN A 208 -18.48 10.05 12.65
CA ASN A 208 -19.90 9.75 12.88
C ASN A 208 -20.15 9.12 14.27
N PRO A 209 -20.80 9.83 15.21
CA PRO A 209 -21.06 9.32 16.56
C PRO A 209 -22.17 8.26 16.60
N THR A 210 -22.95 8.14 15.52
CA THR A 210 -24.07 7.18 15.44
C THR A 210 -23.68 5.89 14.73
N ASP A 211 -22.49 5.83 14.14
CA ASP A 211 -22.01 4.62 13.53
C ASP A 211 -21.44 3.66 14.59
N THR A 212 -22.17 2.58 14.80
CA THR A 212 -21.89 1.54 15.78
C THR A 212 -21.13 0.35 15.19
N LEU A 213 -20.92 0.29 13.88
CA LEU A 213 -20.29 -0.85 13.22
C LEU A 213 -19.32 -0.37 12.14
N ARG A 214 -18.08 -0.21 12.56
CA ARG A 214 -16.99 0.27 11.73
C ARG A 214 -16.57 -0.74 10.66
N THR A 215 -16.09 -0.24 9.53
CA THR A 215 -15.54 -1.00 8.39
C THR A 215 -14.68 -2.19 8.83
N ASP A 216 -13.74 -1.94 9.73
CA ASP A 216 -12.78 -2.92 10.24
C ASP A 216 -13.49 -4.05 11.02
N VAL A 217 -14.39 -3.71 11.93
CA VAL A 217 -15.21 -4.66 12.70
C VAL A 217 -16.19 -5.42 11.80
N GLU A 218 -16.88 -4.73 10.87
CA GLU A 218 -17.84 -5.35 9.96
C GLU A 218 -17.17 -6.40 9.08
N TYR A 219 -16.03 -6.04 8.49
CA TYR A 219 -15.32 -6.96 7.61
C TYR A 219 -14.62 -8.09 8.39
N ALA A 220 -14.10 -7.85 9.59
CA ALA A 220 -13.57 -8.92 10.44
C ALA A 220 -14.65 -9.92 10.88
N ARG A 221 -15.86 -9.46 11.21
CA ARG A 221 -17.01 -10.34 11.47
C ARG A 221 -17.38 -11.16 10.23
N HIS A 222 -17.34 -10.54 9.06
CA HIS A 222 -17.54 -11.23 7.79
C HIS A 222 -16.50 -12.35 7.55
N LEU A 223 -15.21 -12.08 7.77
CA LEU A 223 -14.16 -13.09 7.69
C LEU A 223 -14.39 -14.25 8.67
N ALA A 224 -14.70 -13.94 9.93
CA ALA A 224 -14.99 -14.94 10.96
C ALA A 224 -16.21 -15.81 10.58
N GLY A 225 -17.25 -15.19 10.03
CA GLY A 225 -18.45 -15.87 9.53
C GLY A 225 -18.16 -16.79 8.36
N LEU A 226 -17.43 -16.30 7.35
CA LEU A 226 -17.02 -17.12 6.20
C LEU A 226 -16.13 -18.29 6.62
N ALA A 227 -15.20 -18.09 7.55
CA ALA A 227 -14.34 -19.14 8.05
C ALA A 227 -15.12 -20.22 8.81
N SER A 228 -16.08 -19.82 9.66
CA SER A 228 -16.95 -20.75 10.37
C SER A 228 -17.84 -21.55 9.43
N ALA A 229 -18.23 -20.95 8.30
CA ALA A 229 -19.00 -21.60 7.25
C ALA A 229 -18.15 -22.41 6.25
N GLY A 230 -16.81 -22.48 6.42
CA GLY A 230 -15.92 -23.16 5.46
C GLY A 230 -15.85 -22.51 4.07
N THR A 231 -16.19 -21.22 3.97
CA THR A 231 -16.28 -20.47 2.70
C THR A 231 -15.35 -19.24 2.67
N LEU A 232 -14.28 -19.23 3.47
CA LEU A 232 -13.30 -18.14 3.53
C LEU A 232 -12.72 -17.76 2.16
N ALA A 233 -12.68 -18.69 1.20
CA ALA A 233 -12.22 -18.44 -0.16
C ALA A 233 -13.03 -17.36 -0.93
N ARG A 234 -14.18 -16.95 -0.40
CA ARG A 234 -14.98 -15.84 -0.94
C ARG A 234 -14.41 -14.46 -0.60
N ALA A 235 -13.68 -14.35 0.52
CA ALA A 235 -13.09 -13.10 0.96
C ALA A 235 -12.01 -12.61 -0.01
N GLN A 236 -11.97 -11.30 -0.26
CA GLN A 236 -11.01 -10.66 -1.18
C GLN A 236 -10.09 -9.64 -0.52
N ALA A 237 -10.30 -9.27 0.74
CA ALA A 237 -9.55 -8.21 1.40
C ALA A 237 -9.14 -8.54 2.83
N PHE A 238 -8.22 -7.76 3.36
CA PHE A 238 -7.75 -7.81 4.74
C PHE A 238 -8.22 -6.53 5.45
N PRO A 239 -8.97 -6.62 6.55
CA PRO A 239 -9.26 -5.45 7.36
C PRO A 239 -8.00 -5.07 8.14
N ALA A 240 -7.67 -3.78 8.15
CA ALA A 240 -6.56 -3.26 8.94
C ALA A 240 -7.05 -2.60 10.22
N VAL A 241 -6.23 -2.67 11.28
CA VAL A 241 -6.45 -1.82 12.45
C VAL A 241 -5.89 -0.45 12.14
N HIS A 242 -6.79 0.51 11.89
CA HIS A 242 -6.41 1.89 11.60
C HIS A 242 -6.17 2.70 12.88
N ASN A 243 -5.33 3.74 12.80
CA ASN A 243 -4.82 4.56 13.90
C ASN A 243 -3.79 3.87 14.80
N ALA A 244 -2.56 4.39 14.74
CA ALA A 244 -1.40 3.94 15.50
C ALA A 244 -1.67 3.92 17.02
N GLN A 245 -1.29 2.82 17.66
CA GLN A 245 -1.48 2.61 19.09
C GLN A 245 -0.34 1.75 19.65
N ALA A 246 0.04 2.01 20.91
CA ALA A 246 0.98 1.17 21.64
C ALA A 246 0.38 -0.20 22.03
N GLY A 247 1.26 -1.20 22.20
CA GLY A 247 0.87 -2.57 22.53
C GLY A 247 0.25 -3.30 21.34
N ASP A 248 -0.69 -4.21 21.60
CA ASP A 248 -1.50 -4.84 20.55
C ASP A 248 -2.75 -3.98 20.29
N PRO A 249 -2.83 -3.27 19.14
CA PRO A 249 -3.95 -2.37 18.84
C PRO A 249 -5.30 -3.08 18.81
N ARG A 250 -5.32 -4.39 18.54
CA ARG A 250 -6.56 -5.20 18.44
C ARG A 250 -7.26 -5.37 19.78
N THR A 251 -6.58 -5.05 20.89
CA THR A 251 -7.18 -5.04 22.22
C THR A 251 -8.35 -4.04 22.35
N ARG A 252 -8.43 -3.04 21.45
CA ARG A 252 -9.58 -2.13 21.34
C ARG A 252 -10.89 -2.84 21.00
N TYR A 253 -10.83 -3.97 20.30
CA TYR A 253 -12.01 -4.74 19.94
C TYR A 253 -12.47 -5.57 21.14
N THR A 254 -13.69 -5.31 21.59
CA THR A 254 -14.34 -6.03 22.71
C THR A 254 -14.68 -7.46 22.33
N GLU A 255 -15.04 -7.71 21.07
CA GLU A 255 -15.18 -9.06 20.51
C GLU A 255 -13.81 -9.68 20.25
N VAL A 256 -13.30 -10.38 21.27
CA VAL A 256 -11.96 -11.00 21.23
C VAL A 256 -11.78 -12.00 20.08
N SER A 257 -12.86 -12.60 19.60
CA SER A 257 -12.86 -13.53 18.46
C SER A 257 -12.54 -12.87 17.11
N LEU A 258 -12.63 -11.53 17.02
CA LEU A 258 -12.30 -10.79 15.81
C LEU A 258 -10.81 -10.52 15.67
N ARG A 259 -10.08 -10.38 16.79
CA ARG A 259 -8.67 -10.01 16.81
C ARG A 259 -7.78 -10.87 15.89
N PRO A 260 -7.95 -12.20 15.81
CA PRO A 260 -7.12 -13.04 14.94
C PRO A 260 -7.31 -12.84 13.43
N TRP A 261 -8.25 -11.99 13.01
CA TRP A 261 -8.50 -11.64 11.60
C TRP A 261 -7.80 -10.36 11.16
N PHE A 262 -7.13 -9.66 12.08
CA PHE A 262 -6.34 -8.47 11.80
C PHE A 262 -4.84 -8.81 11.81
N VAL A 263 -4.23 -8.72 10.64
CA VAL A 263 -2.78 -8.93 10.40
C VAL A 263 -2.14 -7.80 9.58
N VAL A 264 -2.92 -6.74 9.33
CA VAL A 264 -2.51 -5.49 8.70
C VAL A 264 -2.85 -4.35 9.67
N PHE A 265 -1.95 -3.39 9.77
CA PHE A 265 -2.04 -2.25 10.68
C PHE A 265 -1.66 -0.99 9.93
N ASP A 266 -2.43 0.07 10.09
CA ASP A 266 -2.28 1.30 9.34
C ASP A 266 -2.37 2.51 10.28
N GLY A 267 -1.43 3.44 10.17
CA GLY A 267 -1.50 4.68 10.94
C GLY A 267 -0.35 5.64 10.64
N ASP A 268 -0.46 6.84 11.20
CA ASP A 268 0.50 7.93 11.01
C ASP A 268 1.92 7.53 11.43
N ALA A 269 2.85 7.71 10.49
CA ALA A 269 4.27 7.42 10.67
C ALA A 269 4.86 8.19 11.86
N SER A 270 4.46 9.46 12.03
CA SER A 270 5.00 10.32 13.10
C SER A 270 4.64 9.79 14.48
N THR A 271 3.44 9.24 14.61
CA THR A 271 2.94 8.61 15.84
C THR A 271 3.68 7.30 16.12
N TYR A 272 3.96 6.49 15.10
CA TYR A 272 4.75 5.26 15.29
C TYR A 272 6.18 5.55 15.76
N VAL A 273 6.90 6.46 15.11
CA VAL A 273 8.31 6.71 15.45
C VAL A 273 8.52 7.70 16.59
N GLY A 274 7.57 8.62 16.82
CA GLY A 274 7.63 9.63 17.87
C GLY A 274 6.86 9.28 19.15
N GLY A 275 5.89 8.36 19.07
CA GLY A 275 4.96 8.05 20.16
C GLY A 275 5.41 6.99 21.16
N GLY A 276 6.66 6.49 21.05
CA GLY A 276 7.16 5.41 21.90
C GLY A 276 6.48 4.06 21.65
N ILE A 277 5.90 3.86 20.46
CA ILE A 277 5.29 2.60 20.06
C ILE A 277 6.42 1.63 19.67
N ASP A 278 6.44 0.46 20.31
CA ASP A 278 7.35 -0.62 19.93
C ASP A 278 6.90 -1.24 18.59
N THR A 279 7.49 -0.76 17.49
CA THR A 279 7.14 -1.26 16.16
C THR A 279 7.78 -2.62 15.84
N SER A 280 8.73 -3.09 16.65
CA SER A 280 9.32 -4.42 16.50
C SER A 280 8.32 -5.54 16.75
N TRP A 281 7.24 -5.24 17.50
CA TRP A 281 6.12 -6.17 17.69
C TRP A 281 5.47 -6.55 16.36
N TYR A 282 5.30 -5.61 15.42
CA TYR A 282 4.71 -5.93 14.12
C TYR A 282 5.65 -6.81 13.29
N ALA A 283 6.95 -6.51 13.27
CA ALA A 283 7.95 -7.32 12.56
C ALA A 283 8.09 -8.73 13.14
N THR A 284 8.19 -8.85 14.47
CA THR A 284 8.32 -10.13 15.19
C THR A 284 7.15 -11.08 14.92
N ASN A 285 5.96 -10.54 14.69
CA ASN A 285 4.77 -11.32 14.39
C ASN A 285 4.45 -11.37 12.88
N HIS A 286 5.35 -10.83 12.05
CA HIS A 286 5.24 -10.73 10.59
C HIS A 286 3.91 -10.08 10.14
N TYR A 287 3.39 -9.12 10.91
CA TYR A 287 2.24 -8.32 10.47
C TYR A 287 2.70 -7.24 9.49
N LEU A 288 1.81 -6.88 8.56
CA LEU A 288 2.05 -5.75 7.67
C LEU A 288 1.76 -4.45 8.41
N LEU A 289 2.71 -3.51 8.36
CA LEU A 289 2.61 -2.20 9.01
C LEU A 289 2.69 -1.10 7.95
N VAL A 290 1.58 -0.43 7.69
CA VAL A 290 1.50 0.75 6.83
C VAL A 290 1.72 1.99 7.69
N MET A 291 2.78 2.73 7.38
CA MET A 291 3.05 4.03 7.98
C MET A 291 2.65 5.12 6.99
N THR A 292 1.55 5.81 7.27
CA THR A 292 1.01 6.90 6.45
C THR A 292 1.69 8.23 6.76
N ASP A 293 1.55 9.21 5.87
CA ASP A 293 2.10 10.55 6.05
C ASP A 293 3.61 10.57 6.34
N ALA A 294 4.37 9.68 5.72
CA ALA A 294 5.80 9.51 5.98
C ALA A 294 6.62 10.79 5.78
N GLN A 295 6.18 11.67 4.87
CA GLN A 295 6.74 13.00 4.64
C GLN A 295 6.62 13.94 5.85
N ASN A 296 5.66 13.70 6.75
CA ASN A 296 5.39 14.53 7.91
C ASN A 296 6.18 14.17 9.17
N VAL A 297 6.85 13.01 9.20
CA VAL A 297 7.76 12.65 10.30
C VAL A 297 8.80 13.76 10.46
N PRO A 298 9.02 14.33 11.66
CA PRO A 298 10.00 15.40 11.85
C PRO A 298 11.47 14.91 11.68
N PRO A 299 12.35 15.65 10.99
CA PRO A 299 12.05 16.84 10.20
C PRO A 299 11.28 16.50 8.92
N LYS A 300 10.29 17.35 8.56
CA LYS A 300 9.46 17.10 7.38
C LYS A 300 10.30 17.01 6.10
N VAL A 301 9.92 16.11 5.21
CA VAL A 301 10.58 15.85 3.93
C VAL A 301 9.67 16.32 2.79
N GLY A 302 10.22 17.08 1.85
CA GLY A 302 9.49 17.52 0.65
C GLY A 302 9.31 16.41 -0.38
N ASN A 303 8.81 16.77 -1.56
CA ASN A 303 8.57 15.86 -2.68
C ASN A 303 9.42 16.16 -3.93
N THR A 304 10.48 16.96 -3.79
CA THR A 304 11.36 17.35 -4.90
C THR A 304 12.77 16.78 -4.79
N ASP A 305 13.15 16.33 -3.60
CA ASP A 305 14.49 15.80 -3.32
C ASP A 305 14.42 14.28 -3.10
N PRO A 306 14.88 13.47 -4.08
CA PRO A 306 14.84 12.02 -3.95
C PRO A 306 15.74 11.49 -2.84
N ASP A 307 16.87 12.14 -2.53
CA ASP A 307 17.83 11.60 -1.55
C ASP A 307 17.27 11.73 -0.13
N THR A 308 16.66 12.88 0.19
CA THR A 308 15.98 13.08 1.48
C THR A 308 14.77 12.15 1.61
N ALA A 309 14.01 11.92 0.53
CA ALA A 309 12.90 10.97 0.55
C ALA A 309 13.36 9.51 0.77
N ARG A 310 14.43 9.06 0.09
CA ARG A 310 15.03 7.72 0.32
C ARG A 310 15.52 7.56 1.76
N ALA A 311 16.14 8.60 2.33
CA ALA A 311 16.56 8.58 3.72
C ALA A 311 15.37 8.36 4.66
N ARG A 312 14.23 9.01 4.40
CA ARG A 312 12.97 8.77 5.15
C ARG A 312 12.42 7.36 4.94
N VAL A 313 12.47 6.80 3.73
CA VAL A 313 12.07 5.41 3.48
C VAL A 313 12.94 4.45 4.30
N ALA A 314 14.26 4.65 4.30
CA ALA A 314 15.20 3.83 5.07
C ALA A 314 15.01 3.96 6.59
N GLU A 315 14.74 5.17 7.08
CA GLU A 315 14.38 5.43 8.49
C GLU A 315 13.16 4.60 8.91
N LEU A 316 12.10 4.63 8.12
CA LEU A 316 10.86 3.92 8.43
C LEU A 316 10.96 2.40 8.19
N ALA A 317 11.79 1.96 7.24
CA ALA A 317 12.15 0.55 7.08
C ALA A 317 12.86 0.00 8.33
N ALA A 318 13.80 0.79 8.90
CA ALA A 318 14.45 0.48 10.16
C ALA A 318 13.49 0.53 11.35
N ALA A 319 12.43 1.33 11.27
CA ALA A 319 11.31 1.35 12.21
C ALA A 319 10.22 0.30 11.89
N HIS A 320 10.55 -0.73 11.12
CA HIS A 320 9.71 -1.89 10.83
C HIS A 320 8.44 -1.61 9.99
N ALA A 321 8.41 -0.53 9.20
CA ALA A 321 7.34 -0.32 8.21
C ALA A 321 7.38 -1.40 7.11
N SER A 322 6.22 -1.91 6.73
CA SER A 322 6.04 -2.70 5.50
C SER A 322 5.73 -1.81 4.30
N ILE A 323 4.96 -0.75 4.52
CA ILE A 323 4.68 0.29 3.53
C ILE A 323 5.00 1.66 4.13
N VAL A 324 5.71 2.48 3.37
CA VAL A 324 5.96 3.90 3.63
C VAL A 324 5.08 4.69 2.66
N SER A 325 3.91 5.15 3.10
CA SER A 325 2.96 5.88 2.24
C SER A 325 3.20 7.39 2.33
N ALA A 326 3.31 8.05 1.16
CA ALA A 326 3.59 9.47 1.05
C ALA A 326 3.06 10.12 -0.25
N ASP A 327 3.10 11.45 -0.29
CA ASP A 327 2.76 12.27 -1.47
C ASP A 327 3.97 12.54 -2.38
N TRP A 328 4.73 11.50 -2.71
CA TRP A 328 5.98 11.59 -3.49
C TRP A 328 5.81 11.27 -4.97
N ALA A 329 4.67 11.59 -5.56
CA ALA A 329 4.38 11.32 -6.97
C ALA A 329 5.40 11.91 -7.96
N ALA A 330 6.05 13.02 -7.59
CA ALA A 330 7.11 13.65 -8.39
C ALA A 330 8.48 12.92 -8.30
N LEU A 331 8.59 11.87 -7.48
CA LEU A 331 9.81 11.09 -7.24
C LEU A 331 9.58 9.61 -7.60
N PRO A 332 9.30 9.27 -8.88
CA PRO A 332 8.93 7.91 -9.28
C PRO A 332 10.02 6.86 -8.95
N THR A 333 11.29 7.25 -8.90
CA THR A 333 12.38 6.35 -8.52
C THR A 333 12.40 6.03 -7.03
N VAL A 334 11.78 6.85 -6.18
CA VAL A 334 11.56 6.59 -4.75
C VAL A 334 10.28 5.77 -4.58
N VAL A 335 9.22 6.09 -5.31
CA VAL A 335 7.95 5.33 -5.30
C VAL A 335 8.16 3.84 -5.66
N GLY A 336 9.06 3.56 -6.61
CA GLY A 336 9.40 2.17 -6.99
C GLY A 336 10.41 1.47 -6.08
N GLU A 337 10.83 2.09 -4.97
CA GLU A 337 11.84 1.54 -4.07
C GLU A 337 11.30 0.41 -3.18
N VAL A 338 12.16 -0.58 -2.96
CA VAL A 338 11.93 -1.67 -2.00
C VAL A 338 13.21 -1.86 -1.20
N LEU A 339 13.10 -1.87 0.12
CA LEU A 339 14.19 -2.09 1.08
C LEU A 339 13.93 -3.33 1.93
N PRO A 340 14.95 -3.96 2.53
CA PRO A 340 14.75 -4.91 3.61
C PRO A 340 14.04 -4.22 4.78
N ARG A 341 13.08 -4.91 5.40
CA ARG A 341 12.48 -4.49 6.66
C ARG A 341 13.33 -5.01 7.81
N ALA A 342 13.61 -4.16 8.80
CA ALA A 342 14.38 -4.55 9.99
C ALA A 342 13.64 -5.54 10.89
#